data_AF-A0A2V9RES2-F1
#
_entry.id   AF-A0A2V9RES2-F1
#
_cell.length_a   1.000
_cell.length_b   1.000
_cell.length_c   1.000
_cell.angle_alpha   90.00
_cell.angle_beta   90.00
_cell.angle_gamma   90.00
#
_symmetry.space_group_name_H-M   'P 1'
#
loop_
_entity.id
_entity.type
_entity.pdbx_description
1 polymer ?
#
loop_
_entity_poly.entity_id
_entity_poly.type
_entity_poly.pdbx_seq_one_letter_code
_entity_poly.pdbx_strand_id
1 'polypeptide(L)'
;MKHFGKLWDKLNISMELASIETIKKFVSIEMGISIVPKSYVLNESEQGTLRLIRIKNLKMIRKLGLIYRKNRYLSRACKAFLEVVEESLREDKKAV
;
A
#
# COMPACT_ATOMS: atom_id res chain seq x y z
N MET A 1 11.84 -7.26 -2.55
CA MET A 1 12.63 -7.40 -1.30
C MET A 1 14.13 -7.13 -1.46
N LYS A 2 14.74 -7.20 -2.65
CA LYS A 2 16.19 -6.92 -2.85
C LYS A 2 16.65 -5.47 -2.59
N HIS A 3 15.75 -4.53 -2.24
CA HIS A 3 16.11 -3.11 -2.05
C HIS A 3 16.79 -2.82 -0.70
N PHE A 4 16.70 -3.73 0.28
CA PHE A 4 17.29 -3.50 1.60
C PHE A 4 18.72 -4.07 1.75
N GLY A 5 19.23 -4.87 0.80
CA GLY A 5 20.63 -5.34 0.78
C GLY A 5 21.18 -5.75 2.16
N LYS A 6 22.37 -5.24 2.51
CA LYS A 6 23.04 -5.47 3.82
C LYS A 6 22.33 -4.85 5.03
N LEU A 7 21.33 -3.98 4.85
CA LEU A 7 20.58 -3.40 5.97
C LEU A 7 19.56 -4.40 6.52
N TRP A 8 19.12 -5.38 5.73
CA TRP A 8 18.13 -6.36 6.16
C TRP A 8 18.62 -7.17 7.36
N ASP A 9 19.88 -7.60 7.34
CA ASP A 9 20.52 -8.35 8.44
C ASP A 9 20.66 -7.54 9.73
N LYS A 10 20.47 -6.22 9.65
CA LYS A 10 20.54 -5.29 10.79
C LYS A 10 19.15 -4.87 11.30
N LEU A 11 18.08 -5.27 10.62
CA LEU A 11 16.72 -4.98 11.08
C LEU A 11 16.36 -5.90 12.23
N ASN A 12 15.95 -5.32 13.36
CA ASN A 12 15.32 -6.09 14.43
C ASN A 12 13.84 -6.28 14.10
N ILE A 13 13.48 -7.43 13.52
CA ILE A 13 12.09 -7.78 13.24
C ILE A 13 11.46 -8.30 14.52
N SER A 14 10.71 -7.45 15.23
CA SER A 14 10.03 -7.83 16.47
C SER A 14 8.77 -8.66 16.25
N MET A 15 8.13 -8.54 15.08
CA MET A 15 6.88 -9.23 14.75
C MET A 15 6.56 -9.24 13.25
N GLU A 16 5.77 -10.23 12.85
CA GLU A 16 5.17 -10.34 11.52
C GLU A 16 3.64 -10.38 11.64
N LEU A 17 2.96 -9.48 10.93
CA LEU A 17 1.50 -9.31 11.00
C LEU A 17 0.92 -9.32 9.58
N ALA A 18 -0.17 -10.07 9.40
CA ALA A 18 -0.76 -10.30 8.07
C ALA A 18 -1.60 -9.13 7.53
N SER A 19 -2.09 -8.24 8.39
CA SER A 19 -3.01 -7.15 8.03
C SER A 19 -2.43 -5.78 8.35
N ILE A 20 -2.60 -4.84 7.42
CA ILE A 20 -2.24 -3.43 7.62
C ILE A 20 -3.00 -2.83 8.81
N GLU A 21 -4.25 -3.22 9.04
CA GLU A 21 -5.02 -2.72 10.19
C GLU A 21 -4.45 -3.21 11.52
N THR A 22 -3.99 -4.46 11.59
CA THR A 22 -3.33 -4.97 12.80
C THR A 22 -1.99 -4.27 13.01
N ILE A 23 -1.22 -4.04 11.95
CA ILE A 23 0.03 -3.26 12.00
C ILE A 23 -0.23 -1.86 12.54
N LYS A 24 -1.24 -1.14 12.01
CA LYS A 24 -1.59 0.21 12.45
C LYS A 24 -1.92 0.26 13.94
N LYS A 25 -2.73 -0.67 14.43
CA LYS A 25 -3.07 -0.78 15.86
C LYS A 25 -1.82 -0.96 16.72
N PHE A 26 -0.91 -1.86 16.34
CA PHE A 26 0.30 -2.12 17.11
C PHE A 26 1.27 -0.93 17.10
N VAL A 27 1.41 -0.25 15.97
CA VAL A 27 2.20 0.99 15.91
C VAL A 27 1.57 2.09 16.77
N SER A 28 0.23 2.21 16.80
CA SER A 28 -0.46 3.22 17.62
C SER A 28 -0.34 3.00 19.12
N ILE A 29 -0.04 1.77 19.55
CA ILE A 29 0.25 1.44 20.96
C ILE A 29 1.76 1.32 21.22
N GLU A 30 2.58 1.96 20.38
CA GLU A 30 4.03 2.10 20.56
C GLU A 30 4.84 0.78 20.51
N MET A 31 4.29 -0.28 19.92
CA MET A 31 4.98 -1.59 19.81
C MET A 31 6.06 -1.62 18.71
N GLY A 32 6.33 -0.50 18.05
CA GLY A 32 7.40 -0.36 17.06
C GLY A 32 7.02 0.53 15.88
N ILE A 33 7.67 0.30 14.74
CA ILE A 33 7.45 1.01 13.48
C ILE A 33 7.18 0.02 12.35
N SER A 34 6.54 0.48 11.27
CA SER A 34 6.31 -0.35 10.09
C SER A 34 6.34 0.48 8.81
N ILE A 35 6.52 -0.22 7.68
CA ILE A 35 6.48 0.34 6.33
C ILE A 35 5.19 -0.14 5.67
N VAL A 36 4.28 0.79 5.41
CA VAL A 36 2.98 0.52 4.76
C VAL A 36 2.75 1.50 3.60
N PRO A 37 1.84 1.19 2.66
CA PRO A 37 1.48 2.15 1.62
C PRO A 37 0.91 3.43 2.25
N LYS A 38 1.38 4.60 1.78
CA LYS A 38 1.00 5.90 2.33
C LYS A 38 -0.52 6.10 2.35
N SER A 39 -1.24 5.64 1.33
CA SER A 39 -2.70 5.79 1.22
C SER A 39 -3.49 5.12 2.35
N TYR A 40 -2.91 4.16 3.06
CA TYR A 40 -3.60 3.39 4.11
C TYR A 40 -3.53 4.04 5.50
N VAL A 41 -2.75 5.12 5.63
CA VAL A 41 -2.45 5.79 6.91
C VAL A 41 -2.69 7.30 6.85
N LEU A 42 -3.35 7.80 5.79
CA LEU A 42 -3.64 9.23 5.65
C LEU A 42 -4.59 9.70 6.75
N ASN A 43 -5.68 8.96 6.99
CA ASN A 43 -6.66 9.30 8.01
C ASN A 43 -6.03 9.34 9.41
N GLU A 44 -5.22 8.33 9.76
CA GLU A 44 -4.54 8.27 11.06
C GLU A 44 -3.48 9.37 11.20
N SER A 45 -2.85 9.75 10.09
CA SER A 45 -1.92 10.89 10.07
C SER A 45 -2.64 12.22 10.27
N GLU A 46 -3.83 12.40 9.69
CA GLU A 46 -4.66 13.59 9.85
C GLU A 46 -5.25 13.69 11.26
N GLN A 47 -5.64 12.55 11.83
CA GLN A 47 -6.16 12.44 13.20
C GLN A 47 -5.05 12.51 14.27
N GLY A 48 -3.77 12.43 13.87
CA GLY A 48 -2.64 12.45 14.79
C GLY A 48 -2.40 11.16 15.57
N THR A 49 -3.09 10.07 15.24
CA THR A 49 -2.94 8.76 15.88
C THR A 49 -1.73 7.98 15.36
N LEU A 50 -1.26 8.29 14.15
CA LEU A 50 0.00 7.79 13.59
C LEU A 50 0.81 8.93 12.98
N ARG A 51 2.13 8.78 12.94
CA ARG A 51 3.04 9.74 12.30
C ARG A 51 3.74 9.14 11.09
N LEU A 52 3.66 9.83 9.96
CA LEU A 52 4.44 9.49 8.77
C LEU A 52 5.91 9.95 8.90
N ILE A 53 6.85 9.02 8.74
CA ILE A 53 8.28 9.30 8.75
C ILE A 53 8.83 9.16 7.33
N ARG A 54 9.42 10.25 6.79
CA ARG A 54 10.03 10.25 5.46
C ARG A 54 11.45 9.72 5.52
N ILE A 55 11.72 8.64 4.80
CA ILE A 55 13.08 8.10 4.64
C ILE A 55 13.75 8.83 3.48
N LYS A 56 14.89 9.49 3.74
CA LYS A 56 15.67 10.19 2.72
C LYS A 56 16.20 9.19 1.68
N ASN A 57 16.24 9.62 0.42
CA ASN A 57 16.78 8.85 -0.71
C ASN A 57 16.11 7.48 -0.96
N LEU A 58 14.91 7.25 -0.43
CA LEU A 58 14.16 6.02 -0.65
C LEU A 58 12.83 6.33 -1.34
N LYS A 59 12.67 5.85 -2.57
CA LYS A 59 11.40 5.89 -3.31
C LYS A 59 10.90 4.46 -3.52
N MET A 60 9.88 4.07 -2.78
CA MET A 60 9.22 2.77 -2.94
C MET A 60 7.92 2.96 -3.72
N ILE A 61 7.82 2.30 -4.87
CA ILE A 61 6.63 2.33 -5.72
C ILE A 61 6.03 0.93 -5.75
N ARG A 62 4.76 0.82 -5.36
CA ARG A 62 3.97 -0.40 -5.52
C ARG A 62 3.01 -0.21 -6.68
N LYS A 63 3.12 -1.04 -7.71
CA LYS A 63 2.17 -1.08 -8.83
C LYS A 63 1.02 -2.01 -8.45
N LEU A 64 -0.21 -1.53 -8.61
CA LEU A 64 -1.42 -2.35 -8.53
C LEU A 64 -1.84 -2.74 -9.95
N GLY A 65 -2.54 -3.87 -10.08
CA GLY A 65 -2.99 -4.38 -11.36
C GLY A 65 -4.33 -5.09 -11.21
N LEU A 66 -5.10 -5.09 -12.30
CA LEU A 66 -6.38 -5.77 -12.40
C LEU A 66 -6.19 -7.09 -13.16
N ILE A 67 -6.74 -8.18 -12.62
CA ILE A 67 -6.54 -9.53 -13.17
C ILE A 67 -7.90 -10.19 -13.38
N TYR A 68 -8.13 -10.70 -14.59
CA TYR A 68 -9.27 -11.54 -14.93
C TYR A 68 -8.84 -12.66 -15.89
N ARG A 69 -9.63 -13.74 -15.97
CA ARG A 69 -9.32 -14.88 -16.84
C ARG A 69 -9.57 -14.53 -18.31
N LYS A 70 -8.55 -14.66 -19.16
CA LYS A 70 -8.59 -14.33 -20.60
C LYS A 70 -9.73 -15.03 -21.36
N ASN A 71 -10.02 -16.28 -21.03
CA ASN A 71 -10.99 -17.13 -21.74
C ASN A 71 -12.28 -17.36 -20.95
N ARG A 72 -12.62 -16.47 -20.01
CA ARG A 72 -13.90 -16.53 -19.29
C ARG A 72 -14.82 -15.45 -19.82
N TYR A 73 -16.09 -15.77 -20.01
CA TYR A 73 -17.10 -14.77 -20.33
C TYR A 73 -17.13 -13.68 -19.25
N LEU A 74 -16.97 -12.43 -19.68
CA LEU A 74 -17.13 -11.25 -18.83
C LEU A 74 -18.58 -10.78 -18.91
N SER A 75 -19.27 -10.78 -17.77
CA SER A 75 -20.63 -10.25 -17.67
C SER A 75 -20.67 -8.76 -18.03
N ARG A 76 -21.87 -8.24 -18.34
CA ARG A 76 -22.08 -6.80 -18.55
C ARG A 76 -21.58 -5.97 -17.38
N ALA A 77 -21.87 -6.38 -16.16
CA ALA A 77 -21.38 -5.72 -14.95
C ALA A 77 -19.84 -5.73 -14.85
N CYS A 78 -19.20 -6.84 -15.22
CA CYS A 78 -17.74 -6.92 -15.22
C CYS A 78 -17.12 -5.95 -16.24
N LYS A 79 -17.67 -5.87 -17.46
CA LYS A 79 -17.19 -4.94 -18.49
C LYS A 79 -17.35 -3.48 -18.05
N ALA A 80 -18.52 -3.12 -17.52
CA ALA A 80 -18.75 -1.77 -16.98
C ALA A 80 -17.79 -1.45 -15.83
N PHE A 81 -17.50 -2.41 -14.95
CA PHE A 81 -16.50 -2.22 -13.89
C PHE A 81 -15.08 -2.01 -14.46
N LEU A 82 -14.68 -2.77 -15.50
CA LEU A 82 -13.40 -2.56 -16.17
C LEU A 82 -13.28 -1.13 -16.75
N GLU A 83 -14.34 -0.64 -17.41
CA GLU A 83 -14.40 0.72 -17.95
C GLU A 83 -14.22 1.78 -16.86
N VAL A 84 -14.95 1.67 -15.74
CA VAL A 84 -14.83 2.59 -14.59
C VAL A 84 -13.40 2.61 -14.02
N VAL A 85 -12.79 1.43 -13.87
CA VAL A 85 -11.41 1.34 -13.37
C VAL A 85 -10.42 1.97 -14.36
N GLU A 86 -10.59 1.75 -15.65
CA GLU A 86 -9.74 2.37 -16.68
C GLU A 86 -9.85 3.90 -16.70
N GLU A 87 -11.06 4.44 -16.51
CA GLU A 87 -11.29 5.88 -16.40
C GLU A 87 -10.62 6.48 -15.17
N SER A 88 -10.83 5.88 -14.00
CA SER A 88 -10.19 6.31 -12.74
C SER A 88 -8.65 6.31 -12.84
N LEU A 89 -8.06 5.31 -13.50
CA LEU A 89 -6.60 5.26 -13.71
C LEU A 89 -6.06 6.34 -14.65
N ARG A 90 -6.89 6.92 -15.55
CA ARG A 90 -6.49 8.04 -16.41
C ARG A 90 -6.48 9.36 -15.64
N GLU A 91 -7.41 9.53 -14.71
CA GLU A 91 -7.50 10.73 -13.85
C GLU A 91 -6.29 10.81 -12.90
N ASP A 92 -5.93 9.71 -12.26
CA ASP A 92 -4.76 9.62 -11.39
C ASP A 92 -3.44 9.97 -12.11
N LYS A 93 -3.32 9.62 -13.39
CA LYS A 93 -2.14 9.97 -14.21
C LYS A 93 -2.04 11.46 -14.58
N LYS A 94 -3.15 12.21 -14.52
CA LYS A 94 -3.15 13.66 -14.76
C LYS A 94 -2.83 14.46 -13.51
N ALA A 95 -3.03 13.88 -12.32
CA ALA A 95 -2.82 14.52 -11.03
C ALA A 95 -1.39 14.34 -10.44
N VAL A 96 -0.50 13.62 -11.15
CA VAL A 96 0.89 13.32 -10.75
C VAL A 96 1.86 13.87 -11.78
#